data_AF-A0A395HD45-F1
#
_entry.id   AF-A0A395HD45-F1
#
_cell.length_a   1.000
_cell.length_b   1.000
_cell.length_c   1.000
_cell.angle_alpha   90.00
_cell.angle_beta   90.00
_cell.angle_gamma   90.00
#
_symmetry.space_group_name_H-M   'P 1'
#
loop_
_entity.id
_entity.type
_entity.pdbx_description
1 polymer ?
#
loop_
_entity_poly.entity_id
_entity_poly.type
_entity_poly.pdbx_seq_one_letter_code
_entity_poly.pdbx_strand_id
1 'polypeptide(L)' 'GSSYFFIFKKNSSLYLCVDYKSFNKIFIKNYYFLFFILKILNRVLNNKYFLKINIKDAYY' A
#
# COMPACT_ATOMS: atom_id res chain seq x y z
N GLY A 1 -2.54 12.47 -20.79
CA GLY A 1 -3.55 11.41 -20.58
C GLY A 1 -3.00 10.37 -19.63
N SER A 2 -3.85 9.77 -18.82
CA SER A 2 -3.52 8.59 -18.02
C SER A 2 -3.74 7.33 -18.86
N SER A 3 -2.69 6.54 -19.05
CA SER A 3 -2.78 5.20 -19.64
C SER A 3 -3.20 4.19 -18.57
N TYR A 4 -3.91 3.14 -18.98
CA TYR A 4 -4.17 1.97 -18.14
C TYR A 4 -3.57 0.74 -18.79
N PHE A 5 -3.14 -0.22 -17.98
CA PHE A 5 -2.55 -1.47 -18.45
C PHE A 5 -2.96 -2.62 -17.54
N PHE A 6 -2.95 -3.84 -18.08
CA PHE A 6 -3.24 -5.04 -17.32
C PHE A 6 -1.96 -5.70 -16.81
N ILE A 7 -1.97 -6.10 -15.54
CA ILE A 7 -0.90 -6.87 -14.91
C ILE A 7 -1.39 -8.28 -14.63
N PHE A 8 -0.62 -9.27 -15.09
CA PHE A 8 -0.87 -10.68 -14.78
C PHE A 8 -0.36 -11.02 -13.38
N LYS A 9 -1.21 -11.65 -12.56
CA LYS A 9 -0.84 -12.14 -11.22
C LYS A 9 -0.62 -13.65 -11.21
N LYS A 10 0.03 -14.14 -10.16
CA LYS A 10 0.37 -15.57 -9.99
C LYS A 10 -0.86 -16.49 -9.95
N ASN A 11 -1.99 -15.97 -9.49
CA ASN A 11 -3.29 -16.64 -9.48
C ASN A 11 -4.05 -16.52 -10.82
N SER A 12 -3.33 -16.35 -11.93
CA SER A 12 -3.85 -16.19 -13.30
C SER A 12 -4.88 -15.09 -13.55
N SER A 13 -5.17 -14.24 -12.56
CA SER A 13 -6.06 -13.08 -12.72
C SER A 13 -5.33 -11.88 -13.31
N LEU A 14 -6.07 -11.09 -14.09
CA LEU A 14 -5.64 -9.79 -14.62
C LEU A 14 -6.12 -8.66 -13.70
N TYR A 15 -5.21 -7.75 -13.36
CA TYR A 15 -5.53 -6.53 -12.62
C TYR A 15 -5.34 -5.32 -13.53
N LEU A 16 -6.35 -4.45 -13.57
CA LEU A 16 -6.23 -3.14 -14.21
C LEU A 16 -5.37 -2.24 -13.32
N CYS A 17 -4.34 -1.65 -13.89
CA CYS A 17 -3.47 -0.68 -13.24
C CYS A 17 -3.49 0.63 -14.03
N VAL A 18 -3.84 1.71 -13.34
CA VAL A 18 -3.82 3.06 -13.90
C VAL A 18 -2.44 3.66 -13.70
N ASP A 19 -1.83 4.18 -14.77
CA ASP A 19 -0.55 4.88 -14.68
C ASP A 19 -0.74 6.31 -14.18
N TYR A 20 -0.57 6.50 -12.87
CA TYR A 20 -0.62 7.80 -12.22
C TYR A 20 0.70 8.58 -12.29
N LYS A 21 1.74 8.14 -13.02
CA LYS A 21 3.05 8.82 -13.01
C LYS A 21 2.99 10.30 -13.43
N SER A 22 2.26 10.61 -14.50
CA SER A 22 2.10 12.00 -14.98
C SER A 22 1.33 12.85 -13.99
N PHE A 23 0.26 12.27 -13.43
CA PHE A 23 -0.58 12.88 -12.40
C PHE A 23 0.20 13.16 -11.11
N ASN A 24 0.91 12.17 -10.57
CA ASN A 24 1.69 12.26 -9.32
C ASN A 24 2.82 13.31 -9.37
N LYS A 25 3.24 13.77 -10.56
CA LYS A 25 4.20 14.88 -10.71
C LYS A 25 3.59 16.25 -10.48
N ILE A 26 2.29 16.39 -10.74
CA ILE A 26 1.55 17.65 -10.62
C ILE A 26 1.02 17.81 -9.20
N PHE A 27 0.75 16.71 -8.49
CA PHE A 27 0.18 16.73 -7.15
C PHE A 27 1.17 17.20 -6.07
N ILE A 28 0.66 18.02 -5.15
CA ILE A 28 1.35 18.36 -3.90
C ILE A 28 1.45 17.10 -3.04
N LYS A 29 2.67 16.74 -2.65
CA LYS A 29 2.92 15.59 -1.80
C LYS A 29 2.68 15.97 -0.35
N ASN A 30 1.58 15.48 0.21
CA ASN A 30 1.34 15.52 1.66
C ASN A 30 2.18 14.43 2.33
N TYR A 31 3.25 14.84 3.01
CA TYR A 31 4.12 13.92 3.72
C TYR A 31 3.54 13.59 5.09
N TYR A 32 3.15 12.32 5.26
CA TYR A 32 2.80 11.77 6.56
C TYR A 32 3.97 10.92 7.07
N PHE A 33 4.23 11.00 8.38
CA PHE A 33 5.21 10.14 9.01
C PHE A 33 4.70 8.69 9.00
N LEU A 34 5.20 7.89 8.06
CA LEU A 34 5.10 6.44 8.18
C LEU A 34 6.08 5.97 9.24
N PHE A 35 5.56 5.30 10.27
CA PHE A 35 6.41 4.68 11.27
C PHE A 35 7.20 3.54 10.64
N PHE A 36 8.50 3.53 10.88
CA PHE A 36 9.37 2.44 10.49
C PHE A 36 8.92 1.13 11.14
N ILE A 37 8.79 0.06 10.36
CA ILE A 37 8.21 -1.22 10.81
C ILE A 37 8.96 -1.76 12.04
N LEU A 38 10.29 -1.69 12.09
CA LEU A 38 11.04 -2.17 13.26
C LEU A 38 10.73 -1.35 14.52
N LYS A 39 10.45 -0.05 14.40
CA LYS A 39 10.05 0.79 15.54
C LYS A 39 8.67 0.41 16.07
N ILE A 40 7.74 0.04 15.18
CA ILE A 40 6.43 -0.49 15.57
C ILE A 40 6.64 -1.82 16.29
N LEU A 41 7.38 -2.76 15.68
CA LEU A 41 7.62 -4.09 16.25
C LEU A 41 8.26 -4.02 17.63
N ASN A 42 9.31 -3.21 17.82
CA ASN A 42 9.98 -3.03 19.11
C ASN A 42 9.03 -2.64 20.25
N ARG A 43 7.94 -1.91 19.95
CA ARG A 43 6.93 -1.54 20.96
C ARG A 43 6.05 -2.72 21.39
N VAL A 44 5.93 -3.75 20.56
CA VAL A 44 5.00 -4.86 20.76
C VAL A 44 5.71 -6.17 21.13
N LEU A 45 7.04 -6.29 20.92
CA LEU A 45 7.82 -7.53 21.08
C LEU A 45 7.63 -8.26 22.43
N ASN A 46 7.41 -7.54 23.53
CA ASN A 46 7.32 -8.13 24.87
C ASN A 46 5.89 -8.59 25.26
N ASN A 47 4.94 -8.54 24.33
CA ASN A 47 3.57 -8.98 24.57
C ASN A 47 3.41 -10.49 24.35
N LYS A 48 2.57 -11.14 25.17
CA LYS A 48 2.31 -12.59 25.06
C LYS A 48 1.32 -12.96 23.96
N TYR A 49 0.42 -12.05 23.62
CA TYR A 49 -0.65 -12.27 22.64
C TYR A 49 -0.67 -11.12 21.63
N PHE A 50 -0.92 -11.47 20.37
CA PHE A 50 -0.98 -10.53 19.26
C PHE A 50 -2.25 -10.74 18.45
N LEU A 51 -2.82 -9.63 17.97
CA LEU A 51 -3.92 -9.64 17.04
C LEU A 51 -3.51 -8.88 15.79
N LYS A 52 -3.63 -9.54 14.63
CA LYS A 52 -3.37 -8.94 13.32
C LYS A 52 -4.67 -8.80 12.57
N ILE A 53 -5.07 -7.56 12.30
CA ILE A 53 -6.22 -7.24 11.47
C ILE A 53 -5.72 -6.92 10.07
N ASN A 54 -6.36 -7.50 9.04
CA ASN A 54 -6.10 -7.14 7.66
C ASN A 54 -7.35 -6.46 7.09
N ILE A 55 -7.22 -5.19 6.74
CA ILE A 55 -8.31 -4.42 6.13
C ILE A 55 -8.28 -4.71 4.63
N LYS A 56 -9.31 -5.40 4.13
CA LYS A 56 -9.51 -5.58 2.68
C LYS A 56 -9.96 -4.25 2.08
N ASP A 57 -9.49 -3.96 0.88
CA ASP A 57 -9.94 -2.81 0.10
C ASP A 57 -9.73 -1.45 0.79
N ALA A 58 -8.69 -1.31 1.64
CA ALA A 58 -8.42 -0.08 2.40
C ALA A 58 -8.21 1.20 1.56
N TYR A 59 -7.99 1.05 0.26
CA TYR A 59 -7.77 2.14 -0.70
C TYR A 59 -8.84 2.22 -1.79
N TYR A 60 -9.71 1.22 -1.86
CA TYR A 60 -10.83 1.17 -2.80
C TYR A 60 -12.06 1.76 -2.13
#